data_AF-A0A3B4V715-F1
#
_entry.id   AF-A0A3B4V715-F1
#
_cell.length_a   1.000
_cell.length_b   1.000
_cell.length_c   1.000
_cell.angle_alpha   90.00
_cell.angle_beta   90.00
_cell.angle_gamma   90.00
#
_symmetry.space_group_name_H-M   'P 1'
#
loop_
_entity.id
_entity.type
_entity.pdbx_description
1 polymer ?
#
loop_
_entity_poly.entity_id
_entity_poly.type
_entity_poly.pdbx_seq_one_letter_code
_entity_poly.pdbx_strand_id
1 'polypeptide(L)'
;MLVARLTCLRSLPLSVLRQGSPALRAPTLKACPPLLRPQQGFSSKARFGFRRGRTTKDQLKDAAFEPATDTAIRIDSMGRMVLAGGAAVGLGALCYYGLGMSNEIGAIEKAVIWPQYVKDRIHSTYMYFAGSVGMTALSAVAVSRTPALMGLMMRGSWLAIGATFAAMIGAGMLVRSISYEHSPMPKHLAWMLHAGVMGAVIAPLTLLGGPLMMRAAWYTAGIVGGLSTVAMCAPSEKFLNMGGPLAVGFGVVFASSLGSMFLPPTSAFGAGLYSVAVYGGLVLFSMFLLYDTQKVIKRAETYPLYGVQKYDPINACMGIYMDTLNIFMRLVMILANGGGGKRK
;
A
#
# COMPACT_ATOMS: atom_id res chain seq x y z
N MET A 1 20.41 -43.73 -32.79
CA MET A 1 21.10 -44.87 -32.13
C MET A 1 20.60 -44.98 -30.70
N LEU A 2 20.05 -46.16 -30.35
CA LEU A 2 19.92 -46.82 -29.03
C LEU A 2 19.13 -46.08 -27.90
N VAL A 3 17.94 -46.55 -27.46
CA VAL A 3 17.64 -47.72 -26.56
C VAL A 3 18.16 -47.45 -25.14
N ALA A 4 17.37 -47.38 -24.05
CA ALA A 4 16.59 -48.43 -23.33
C ALA A 4 15.74 -47.78 -22.20
N ARG A 5 14.44 -48.08 -22.01
CA ARG A 5 13.79 -49.17 -21.22
C ARG A 5 14.02 -49.09 -19.68
N LEU A 6 12.96 -48.75 -18.91
CA LEU A 6 12.07 -49.63 -18.10
C LEU A 6 12.66 -50.04 -16.73
N THR A 7 12.10 -49.62 -15.59
CA THR A 7 11.17 -50.37 -14.67
C THR A 7 11.23 -49.61 -13.31
N CYS A 8 10.25 -49.52 -12.39
CA CYS A 8 9.32 -50.51 -11.84
C CYS A 8 8.09 -49.83 -11.15
N LEU A 9 6.96 -50.56 -11.19
CA LEU A 9 5.65 -50.33 -10.55
C LEU A 9 5.73 -50.35 -9.01
N ARG A 10 4.98 -49.56 -8.21
CA ARG A 10 3.53 -49.54 -7.89
C ARG A 10 3.00 -50.82 -7.20
N SER A 11 2.69 -50.74 -5.89
CA SER A 11 1.44 -51.23 -5.27
C SER A 11 1.38 -50.99 -3.73
N LEU A 12 0.22 -50.50 -3.28
CA LEU A 12 -0.30 -50.40 -1.90
C LEU A 12 -1.18 -51.66 -1.60
N PRO A 13 -2.02 -51.72 -0.54
CA PRO A 13 -1.77 -52.00 0.89
C PRO A 13 -2.66 -53.19 1.39
N LEU A 14 -2.60 -53.59 2.69
CA LEU A 14 -3.77 -53.86 3.56
C LEU A 14 -3.40 -54.47 4.94
N SER A 15 -4.31 -54.27 5.89
CA SER A 15 -4.28 -54.57 7.34
C SER A 15 -4.90 -55.94 7.72
N VAL A 16 -5.01 -56.23 9.04
CA VAL A 16 -5.79 -57.30 9.78
C VAL A 16 -4.91 -58.48 10.30
N LEU A 17 -5.11 -59.15 11.45
CA LEU A 17 -5.66 -58.97 12.82
C LEU A 17 -5.50 -60.37 13.53
N ARG A 18 -5.20 -60.43 14.84
CA ARG A 18 -5.47 -61.54 15.82
C ARG A 18 -4.69 -62.88 15.64
N GLN A 19 -4.42 -63.78 16.61
CA GLN A 19 -4.70 -64.01 18.05
C GLN A 19 -4.06 -65.38 18.44
N GLY A 20 -3.58 -65.59 19.69
CA GLY A 20 -3.57 -66.92 20.36
C GLY A 20 -2.26 -67.51 20.95
N SER A 21 -2.04 -67.32 22.26
CA SER A 21 -1.66 -68.23 23.39
C SER A 21 -0.92 -69.60 23.20
N PRO A 22 -0.43 -70.31 24.26
CA PRO A 22 -0.13 -69.97 25.69
C PRO A 22 1.18 -70.62 26.29
N ALA A 23 1.38 -70.38 27.61
CA ALA A 23 1.89 -71.32 28.66
C ALA A 23 3.40 -71.35 29.04
N LEU A 24 3.71 -70.91 30.27
CA LEU A 24 4.18 -71.78 31.38
C LEU A 24 4.28 -71.02 32.73
N ARG A 25 3.86 -71.72 33.81
CA ARG A 25 3.71 -71.30 35.23
C ARG A 25 5.06 -71.35 35.98
N ALA A 26 5.44 -70.32 36.77
CA ALA A 26 5.33 -70.14 38.25
C ALA A 26 6.46 -70.80 39.09
N PRO A 27 6.67 -70.53 40.41
CA PRO A 27 6.40 -69.36 41.28
C PRO A 27 7.60 -68.97 42.22
N THR A 28 7.51 -67.86 42.98
CA THR A 28 8.01 -67.81 44.39
C THR A 28 7.34 -66.68 45.21
N LEU A 29 7.03 -67.00 46.46
CA LEU A 29 6.27 -66.24 47.46
C LEU A 29 7.12 -65.20 48.22
N LYS A 30 6.52 -64.06 48.59
CA LYS A 30 6.83 -63.34 49.86
C LYS A 30 5.69 -62.39 50.25
N ALA A 31 5.47 -62.24 51.56
CA ALA A 31 4.25 -61.78 52.22
C ALA A 31 4.26 -60.32 52.73
N CYS A 32 3.06 -59.69 52.73
CA CYS A 32 2.44 -58.63 53.59
C CYS A 32 3.12 -57.26 53.82
N PRO A 33 2.39 -56.14 54.16
CA PRO A 33 1.04 -56.00 54.74
C PRO A 33 0.14 -54.86 54.09
N PRO A 34 -1.01 -54.42 54.67
CA PRO A 34 -2.14 -53.84 53.91
C PRO A 34 -2.08 -52.32 53.70
N LEU A 35 -2.51 -51.87 52.52
CA LEU A 35 -2.70 -50.45 52.19
C LEU A 35 -4.07 -49.97 52.70
N LEU A 36 -4.01 -49.16 53.76
CA LEU A 36 -5.13 -48.35 54.25
C LEU A 36 -5.52 -47.33 53.17
N ARG A 37 -6.80 -47.31 52.81
CA ARG A 37 -7.41 -46.40 51.83
C ARG A 37 -8.09 -45.26 52.60
N PRO A 38 -7.68 -43.99 52.47
CA PRO A 38 -8.50 -42.87 52.90
C PRO A 38 -9.35 -42.39 51.70
N GLN A 39 -10.67 -42.50 51.83
CA GLN A 39 -11.62 -41.75 51.02
C GLN A 39 -11.32 -40.25 51.16
N GLN A 40 -10.85 -39.59 50.10
CA GLN A 40 -10.90 -38.14 50.02
C GLN A 40 -12.25 -37.72 49.46
N GLY A 41 -13.09 -37.21 50.36
CA GLY A 41 -14.41 -36.68 50.07
C GLY A 41 -14.37 -35.49 49.12
N PHE A 42 -15.42 -35.41 48.32
CA PHE A 42 -15.82 -34.21 47.58
C PHE A 42 -15.90 -33.01 48.53
N SER A 43 -14.91 -32.12 48.49
CA SER A 43 -15.02 -30.80 49.10
C SER A 43 -15.51 -29.83 48.04
N SER A 44 -16.82 -29.59 48.04
CA SER A 44 -17.42 -28.43 47.37
C SER A 44 -16.98 -27.16 48.09
N LYS A 45 -15.76 -26.67 47.79
CA LYS A 45 -15.42 -25.28 48.06
C LYS A 45 -16.16 -24.43 47.04
N ALA A 46 -17.32 -23.92 47.43
CA ALA A 46 -17.93 -22.76 46.81
C ALA A 46 -16.99 -21.56 47.03
N ARG A 47 -15.97 -21.43 46.18
CA ARG A 47 -15.31 -20.14 46.00
C ARG A 47 -16.32 -19.27 45.26
N PHE A 48 -16.97 -18.38 46.00
CA PHE A 48 -17.50 -17.15 45.45
C PHE A 48 -16.34 -16.42 44.76
N GLY A 49 -16.11 -16.77 43.49
CA GLY A 49 -15.31 -15.98 42.58
C GLY A 49 -16.10 -14.70 42.35
N PHE A 50 -15.69 -13.62 42.98
CA PHE A 50 -16.09 -12.28 42.58
C PHE A 50 -15.66 -12.14 41.12
N ARG A 51 -16.57 -12.42 40.17
CA ARG A 51 -16.41 -12.01 38.78
C ARG A 51 -16.33 -10.50 38.85
N ARG A 52 -15.11 -9.97 38.85
CA ARG A 52 -14.85 -8.56 38.53
C ARG A 52 -15.61 -8.33 37.23
N GLY A 53 -16.72 -7.60 37.30
CA GLY A 53 -17.56 -7.34 36.15
C GLY A 53 -16.68 -6.80 35.05
N ARG A 54 -16.49 -7.59 33.99
CA ARG A 54 -15.67 -7.20 32.84
C ARG A 54 -16.36 -5.99 32.26
N THR A 55 -15.73 -4.82 32.39
CA THR A 55 -16.31 -3.57 31.94
C THR A 55 -16.57 -3.69 30.44
N THR A 56 -17.65 -3.12 29.90
CA THR A 56 -17.94 -3.12 28.45
C THR A 56 -16.75 -2.60 27.63
N LYS A 57 -15.95 -1.70 28.22
CA LYS A 57 -14.67 -1.24 27.67
C LYS A 57 -13.62 -2.35 27.53
N ASP A 58 -13.55 -3.29 28.46
CA ASP A 58 -12.63 -4.43 28.41
C ASP A 58 -13.10 -5.48 27.39
N GLN A 59 -14.41 -5.69 27.25
CA GLN A 59 -14.96 -6.55 26.18
C GLN A 59 -14.76 -5.95 24.78
N LEU A 60 -14.94 -4.62 24.63
CA LEU A 60 -14.66 -3.92 23.37
C LEU A 60 -13.15 -3.91 23.04
N LYS A 61 -12.30 -3.76 24.05
CA LYS A 61 -10.84 -3.93 23.90
C LYS A 61 -10.52 -5.34 23.43
N ASP A 62 -11.02 -6.36 24.13
CA ASP A 62 -10.73 -7.76 23.81
C ASP A 62 -11.24 -8.12 22.39
N ALA A 63 -12.44 -7.68 22.01
CA ALA A 63 -12.98 -7.88 20.65
C ALA A 63 -12.22 -7.10 19.55
N ALA A 64 -11.67 -5.92 19.87
CA ALA A 64 -10.85 -5.15 18.93
C ALA A 64 -9.46 -5.76 18.70
N PHE A 65 -8.94 -6.49 19.69
CA PHE A 65 -7.62 -7.14 19.67
C PHE A 65 -7.67 -8.66 19.42
N GLU A 66 -8.85 -9.25 19.24
CA GLU A 66 -8.97 -10.66 18.87
C GLU A 66 -8.36 -10.90 17.46
N PRO A 67 -7.58 -11.99 17.29
CA PRO A 67 -6.99 -12.36 16.02
C PRO A 67 -8.07 -12.89 15.08
N ALA A 68 -8.78 -11.98 14.44
CA ALA A 68 -9.88 -12.30 13.54
C ALA A 68 -9.39 -12.42 12.09
N THR A 69 -8.70 -13.53 11.79
CA THR A 69 -8.20 -13.84 10.44
C THR A 69 -9.33 -13.83 9.39
N ASP A 70 -10.53 -14.31 9.73
CA ASP A 70 -11.71 -14.26 8.84
C ASP A 70 -12.12 -12.80 8.55
N THR A 71 -12.16 -11.95 9.57
CA THR A 71 -12.49 -10.52 9.41
C THR A 71 -11.47 -9.80 8.53
N ALA A 72 -10.18 -10.09 8.68
CA ALA A 72 -9.13 -9.54 7.83
C ALA A 72 -9.30 -9.94 6.35
N ILE A 73 -9.66 -11.19 6.07
CA ILE A 73 -9.92 -11.70 4.71
C ILE A 73 -11.15 -11.02 4.10
N ARG A 74 -12.23 -10.85 4.87
CA ARG A 74 -13.44 -10.14 4.41
C ARG A 74 -13.13 -8.68 4.07
N ILE A 75 -12.35 -8.01 4.91
CA ILE A 75 -11.93 -6.62 4.70
C ILE A 75 -11.05 -6.49 3.45
N ASP A 76 -10.13 -7.42 3.19
CA ASP A 76 -9.29 -7.46 1.97
C ASP A 76 -10.17 -7.62 0.72
N SER A 77 -11.13 -8.56 0.78
CA SER A 77 -12.06 -8.83 -0.31
C SER A 77 -12.95 -7.62 -0.62
N MET A 78 -13.46 -6.97 0.43
CA MET A 78 -14.25 -5.74 0.31
C MET A 78 -13.43 -4.61 -0.31
N GLY A 79 -12.17 -4.44 0.11
CA GLY A 79 -11.25 -3.46 -0.45
C GLY A 79 -11.05 -3.65 -1.96
N ARG A 80 -10.87 -4.89 -2.42
CA ARG A 80 -10.77 -5.19 -3.86
C ARG A 80 -12.05 -4.91 -4.63
N MET A 81 -13.21 -5.18 -4.05
CA MET A 81 -14.50 -4.84 -4.67
C MET A 81 -14.66 -3.33 -4.83
N VAL A 82 -14.24 -2.54 -3.84
CA VAL A 82 -14.22 -1.08 -3.93
C VAL A 82 -13.28 -0.61 -5.04
N LEU A 83 -12.09 -1.21 -5.17
CA LEU A 83 -11.17 -0.88 -6.26
C LEU A 83 -11.75 -1.24 -7.63
N ALA A 84 -12.37 -2.40 -7.77
CA ALA A 84 -13.01 -2.83 -9.01
C ALA A 84 -14.16 -1.90 -9.39
N GLY A 85 -15.00 -1.51 -8.43
CA GLY A 85 -16.06 -0.52 -8.62
C GLY A 85 -15.51 0.85 -9.02
N GLY A 86 -14.47 1.33 -8.33
CA GLY A 86 -13.80 2.58 -8.67
C GLY A 86 -13.18 2.57 -10.07
N ALA A 87 -12.56 1.46 -10.48
CA ALA A 87 -12.04 1.30 -11.83
C ALA A 87 -13.14 1.29 -12.90
N ALA A 88 -14.27 0.64 -12.62
CA ALA A 88 -15.43 0.64 -13.52
C ALA A 88 -16.01 2.05 -13.68
N VAL A 89 -16.12 2.82 -12.59
CA VAL A 89 -16.56 4.23 -12.62
C VAL A 89 -15.55 5.09 -13.38
N GLY A 90 -14.25 4.91 -13.16
CA GLY A 90 -13.20 5.63 -13.87
C GLY A 90 -13.19 5.36 -15.37
N LEU A 91 -13.37 4.09 -15.78
CA LEU A 91 -13.48 3.70 -17.19
C LEU A 91 -14.77 4.25 -17.81
N GLY A 92 -15.90 4.17 -17.10
CA GLY A 92 -17.16 4.75 -17.52
C GLY A 92 -17.07 6.27 -17.71
N ALA A 93 -16.39 6.98 -16.80
CA ALA A 93 -16.11 8.40 -16.92
C ALA A 93 -15.21 8.69 -18.13
N LEU A 94 -14.17 7.90 -18.36
CA LEU A 94 -13.29 8.03 -19.53
C LEU A 94 -14.07 7.86 -20.83
N CYS A 95 -14.94 6.85 -20.92
CA CYS A 95 -15.79 6.65 -22.09
C CYS A 95 -16.80 7.79 -22.25
N TYR A 96 -17.42 8.24 -21.15
CA TYR A 96 -18.43 9.32 -21.19
C TYR A 96 -17.83 10.66 -21.64
N TYR A 97 -16.74 11.10 -21.03
CA TYR A 97 -16.08 12.36 -21.36
C TYR A 97 -15.22 12.25 -22.63
N GLY A 98 -14.60 11.10 -22.87
CA GLY A 98 -13.77 10.87 -24.06
C GLY A 98 -14.57 10.74 -25.36
N LEU A 99 -15.82 10.27 -25.30
CA LEU A 99 -16.74 10.22 -26.45
C LEU A 99 -17.50 11.54 -26.67
N GLY A 100 -17.24 12.59 -25.87
CA GLY A 100 -17.87 13.90 -26.05
C GLY A 100 -19.37 13.92 -25.72
N MET A 101 -19.87 12.98 -24.90
CA MET A 101 -21.29 12.94 -24.51
C MET A 101 -21.64 13.95 -23.40
N SER A 102 -20.68 14.77 -22.95
CA SER A 102 -20.89 15.81 -21.95
C SER A 102 -21.28 17.13 -22.59
N ASN A 103 -22.33 17.78 -22.07
CA ASN A 103 -22.75 19.14 -22.48
C ASN A 103 -21.80 20.26 -22.01
N GLU A 104 -20.71 19.93 -21.30
CA GLU A 104 -19.68 20.87 -20.84
C GLU A 104 -18.39 20.63 -21.66
N ILE A 105 -17.77 21.71 -22.14
CA ILE A 105 -16.53 21.64 -22.95
C ILE A 105 -15.42 21.01 -22.10
N GLY A 106 -14.99 19.81 -22.48
CA GLY A 106 -13.92 19.08 -21.81
C GLY A 106 -12.55 19.76 -21.98
N ALA A 107 -11.59 19.49 -21.09
CA ALA A 107 -10.26 20.09 -21.23
C ALA A 107 -9.51 19.57 -22.48
N ILE A 108 -9.91 18.44 -23.10
CA ILE A 108 -9.41 17.98 -24.41
C ILE A 108 -9.92 18.86 -25.55
N GLU A 109 -11.20 19.23 -25.54
CA GLU A 109 -11.76 20.15 -26.55
C GLU A 109 -11.15 21.55 -26.40
N LYS A 110 -10.90 21.99 -25.15
CA LYS A 110 -10.09 23.19 -24.89
C LYS A 110 -8.64 23.02 -25.30
N ALA A 111 -8.05 21.83 -25.18
CA ALA A 111 -6.65 21.57 -25.53
C ALA A 111 -6.35 21.74 -27.01
N VAL A 112 -7.32 21.51 -27.88
CA VAL A 112 -7.19 21.84 -29.31
C VAL A 112 -7.03 23.35 -29.50
N ILE A 113 -7.74 24.15 -28.70
CA ILE A 113 -7.76 25.62 -28.74
C ILE A 113 -6.64 26.25 -27.88
N TRP A 114 -5.92 25.45 -27.07
CA TRP A 114 -4.89 26.00 -26.20
C TRP A 114 -3.74 26.64 -26.97
N PRO A 115 -3.32 27.85 -26.57
CA PRO A 115 -2.09 28.46 -27.05
C PRO A 115 -0.87 27.55 -26.83
N GLN A 116 0.12 27.66 -27.72
CA GLN A 116 1.29 26.77 -27.70
C GLN A 116 2.07 26.82 -26.38
N TYR A 117 2.14 27.99 -25.72
CA TYR A 117 2.81 28.14 -24.44
C TYR A 117 2.18 27.31 -23.31
N VAL A 118 0.86 27.06 -23.35
CA VAL A 118 0.17 26.22 -22.34
C VAL A 118 0.57 24.76 -22.53
N LYS A 119 0.61 24.31 -23.79
CA LYS A 119 1.06 22.96 -24.15
C LYS A 119 2.50 22.72 -23.73
N ASP A 120 3.39 23.69 -23.96
CA ASP A 120 4.80 23.61 -23.56
C ASP A 120 4.97 23.54 -22.03
N ARG A 121 4.16 24.30 -21.28
CA ARG A 121 4.15 24.26 -19.80
C ARG A 121 3.68 22.91 -19.26
N ILE A 122 2.62 22.34 -19.84
CA ILE A 122 2.13 21.00 -19.45
C ILE A 122 3.16 19.94 -19.83
N HIS A 123 3.68 19.98 -21.06
CA HIS A 123 4.68 19.04 -21.55
C HIS A 123 5.94 19.05 -20.68
N SER A 124 6.49 20.23 -20.37
CA SER A 124 7.64 20.35 -19.46
C SER A 124 7.33 19.80 -18.07
N THR A 125 6.15 20.06 -17.52
CA THR A 125 5.71 19.50 -16.23
C THR A 125 5.71 17.96 -16.25
N TYR A 126 5.18 17.35 -17.33
CA TYR A 126 5.18 15.89 -17.49
C TYR A 126 6.58 15.30 -17.75
N MET A 127 7.47 16.05 -18.42
CA MET A 127 8.88 15.67 -18.58
C MET A 127 9.61 15.60 -17.23
N TYR A 128 9.43 16.61 -16.36
CA TYR A 128 10.00 16.56 -15.00
C TYR A 128 9.35 15.49 -14.14
N PHE A 129 8.04 15.26 -14.28
CA PHE A 129 7.36 14.14 -13.63
C PHE A 129 7.99 12.79 -14.03
N ALA A 130 8.12 12.51 -15.33
CA ALA A 130 8.74 11.30 -15.84
C ALA A 130 10.21 11.16 -15.39
N GLY A 131 10.96 12.26 -15.44
CA GLY A 131 12.32 12.32 -14.90
C GLY A 131 12.38 12.03 -13.40
N SER A 132 11.40 12.47 -12.62
CA SER A 132 11.34 12.24 -11.17
C SER A 132 11.12 10.76 -10.89
N VAL A 133 10.19 10.12 -11.61
CA VAL A 133 9.93 8.68 -11.51
C VAL A 133 11.18 7.88 -11.89
N GLY A 134 11.86 8.25 -12.98
CA GLY A 134 13.12 7.62 -13.40
C GLY A 134 14.23 7.77 -12.37
N MET A 135 14.43 8.97 -11.83
CA MET A 135 15.44 9.26 -10.81
C MET A 135 15.16 8.50 -9.50
N THR A 136 13.89 8.42 -9.10
CA THR A 136 13.47 7.62 -7.94
C THR A 136 13.72 6.13 -8.14
N ALA A 137 13.45 5.60 -9.34
CA ALA A 137 13.75 4.21 -9.66
C ALA A 137 15.26 3.92 -9.62
N LEU A 138 16.08 4.80 -10.22
CA LEU A 138 17.53 4.70 -10.19
C LEU A 138 18.06 4.75 -8.76
N SER A 139 17.54 5.66 -7.94
CA SER A 139 17.92 5.79 -6.53
C SER A 139 17.49 4.58 -5.71
N ALA A 140 16.27 4.06 -5.89
CA ALA A 140 15.82 2.83 -5.22
C ALA A 140 16.73 1.65 -5.57
N VAL A 141 17.12 1.51 -6.84
CA VAL A 141 18.09 0.49 -7.27
C VAL A 141 19.45 0.72 -6.60
N ALA A 142 19.97 1.95 -6.61
CA ALA A 142 21.27 2.26 -5.98
C ALA A 142 21.27 1.91 -4.49
N VAL A 143 20.23 2.32 -3.74
CA VAL A 143 20.08 2.01 -2.32
C VAL A 143 19.91 0.51 -2.08
N SER A 144 19.15 -0.19 -2.94
CA SER A 144 18.98 -1.64 -2.83
C SER A 144 20.28 -2.44 -3.00
N ARG A 145 21.25 -1.88 -3.74
CA ARG A 145 22.57 -2.48 -3.96
C ARG A 145 23.57 -2.12 -2.86
N THR A 146 23.26 -1.17 -1.97
CA THR A 146 24.16 -0.73 -0.90
C THR A 146 23.67 -1.23 0.47
N PRO A 147 24.29 -2.28 1.07
CA PRO A 147 23.83 -2.89 2.31
C PRO A 147 23.79 -1.91 3.50
N ALA A 148 24.70 -0.94 3.55
CA ALA A 148 24.72 0.08 4.60
C ALA A 148 23.47 1.00 4.54
N LEU A 149 23.07 1.43 3.35
CA LEU A 149 21.89 2.27 3.16
C LEU A 149 20.59 1.48 3.33
N MET A 150 20.54 0.26 2.79
CA MET A 150 19.41 -0.66 3.02
C MET A 150 19.24 -0.96 4.52
N GLY A 151 20.33 -1.24 5.23
CA GLY A 151 20.31 -1.47 6.67
C GLY A 151 19.86 -0.24 7.48
N LEU A 152 20.20 0.97 7.03
CA LEU A 152 19.69 2.21 7.62
C LEU A 152 18.18 2.36 7.40
N MET A 153 17.68 2.09 6.19
CA MET A 153 16.25 2.22 5.86
C MET A 153 15.39 1.15 6.56
N MET A 154 15.94 -0.05 6.79
CA MET A 154 15.26 -1.12 7.49
C MET A 154 15.37 -1.02 9.03
N ARG A 155 16.21 -0.13 9.55
CA ARG A 155 16.32 0.09 11.01
C ARG A 155 15.03 0.72 11.51
N GLY A 156 14.20 -0.07 12.19
CA GLY A 156 12.95 0.36 12.83
C GLY A 156 13.13 1.23 14.08
N SER A 157 14.21 2.01 14.19
CA SER A 157 14.38 2.94 15.31
C SER A 157 13.46 4.14 15.13
N TRP A 158 12.85 4.62 16.21
CA TRP A 158 12.07 5.87 16.23
C TRP A 158 12.84 7.05 15.64
N LEU A 159 14.17 7.08 15.86
CA LEU A 159 15.04 8.09 15.26
C LEU A 159 15.16 7.93 13.74
N ALA A 160 15.25 6.70 13.24
CA ALA A 160 15.33 6.44 11.80
C ALA A 160 14.01 6.79 11.10
N ILE A 161 12.87 6.46 11.72
CA ILE A 161 11.54 6.85 11.24
C ILE A 161 11.40 8.38 11.23
N GLY A 162 11.75 9.06 12.32
CA GLY A 162 11.72 10.52 12.39
C GLY A 162 12.64 11.17 11.35
N ALA A 163 13.85 10.63 11.16
CA ALA A 163 14.82 11.12 10.19
C ALA A 163 14.35 10.96 8.75
N THR A 164 13.70 9.85 8.38
CA THR A 164 13.15 9.66 7.03
C THR A 164 12.00 10.61 6.75
N PHE A 165 11.10 10.85 7.72
CA PHE A 165 10.06 11.87 7.60
C PHE A 165 10.64 13.27 7.44
N ALA A 166 11.61 13.64 8.27
CA ALA A 166 12.28 14.93 8.20
C ALA A 166 13.00 15.11 6.85
N ALA A 167 13.66 14.07 6.34
CA ALA A 167 14.32 14.10 5.04
C ALA A 167 13.33 14.27 3.88
N MET A 168 12.20 13.53 3.89
CA MET A 168 11.17 13.66 2.85
C MET A 168 10.54 15.06 2.85
N ILE A 169 10.14 15.56 4.02
CA ILE A 169 9.50 16.88 4.16
C ILE A 169 10.51 17.98 3.83
N GLY A 170 11.72 17.90 4.39
CA GLY A 170 12.79 18.87 4.19
C GLY A 170 13.23 18.96 2.73
N ALA A 171 13.44 17.83 2.05
CA ALA A 171 13.75 17.81 0.64
C ALA A 171 12.62 18.41 -0.21
N GLY A 172 11.36 18.11 0.13
CA GLY A 172 10.20 18.67 -0.57
C GLY A 172 10.02 20.16 -0.35
N MET A 173 10.35 20.66 0.85
CA MET A 173 10.36 22.10 1.17
C MET A 173 11.50 22.81 0.43
N LEU A 174 12.68 22.19 0.35
CA LEU A 174 13.84 22.74 -0.34
C LEU A 174 13.59 22.92 -1.83
N VAL A 175 12.98 21.92 -2.49
CA VAL A 175 12.59 22.06 -3.91
C VAL A 175 11.64 23.22 -4.10
N ARG A 176 10.68 23.41 -3.18
CA ARG A 176 9.67 24.48 -3.28
C ARG A 176 10.22 25.87 -2.97
N SER A 177 11.19 25.99 -2.06
CA SER A 177 11.76 27.26 -1.64
C SER A 177 12.71 27.87 -2.66
N ILE A 178 13.35 27.04 -3.50
CA ILE A 178 14.26 27.52 -4.54
C ILE A 178 13.46 28.00 -5.74
N SER A 179 13.70 29.25 -6.16
CA SER A 179 13.14 29.83 -7.38
C SER A 179 13.80 29.23 -8.62
N TYR A 180 13.00 28.80 -9.58
CA TYR A 180 13.47 28.25 -10.87
C TYR A 180 14.31 29.24 -11.68
N GLU A 181 14.10 30.54 -11.48
CA GLU A 181 14.58 31.60 -12.38
C GLU A 181 15.97 32.15 -12.00
N HIS A 182 16.28 32.21 -10.71
CA HIS A 182 17.51 32.84 -10.23
C HIS A 182 18.70 31.88 -10.16
N SER A 183 18.45 30.57 -10.06
CA SER A 183 19.51 29.56 -10.04
C SER A 183 19.00 28.18 -10.52
N PRO A 184 19.13 27.87 -11.83
CA PRO A 184 18.60 26.61 -12.37
C PRO A 184 19.30 25.40 -11.76
N MET A 185 20.61 25.47 -11.51
CA MET A 185 21.41 24.35 -11.01
C MET A 185 21.02 23.92 -9.58
N PRO A 186 20.90 24.82 -8.58
CA PRO A 186 20.36 24.48 -7.27
C PRO A 186 18.95 23.89 -7.29
N LYS A 187 18.07 24.37 -8.18
CA LYS A 187 16.71 23.82 -8.32
C LYS A 187 16.75 22.37 -8.79
N HIS A 188 17.55 22.07 -9.82
CA HIS A 188 17.71 20.72 -10.34
C HIS A 188 18.38 19.79 -9.32
N LEU A 189 19.38 20.27 -8.58
CA LEU A 189 19.99 19.50 -7.49
C LEU A 189 18.99 19.17 -6.38
N ALA A 190 18.21 20.16 -5.93
CA ALA A 190 17.18 19.93 -4.92
C ALA A 190 16.12 18.93 -5.42
N TRP A 191 15.73 19.03 -6.69
CA TRP A 191 14.80 18.12 -7.32
C TRP A 191 15.34 16.69 -7.39
N MET A 192 16.59 16.51 -7.81
CA MET A 192 17.25 15.20 -7.82
C MET A 192 17.42 14.64 -6.41
N LEU A 193 17.78 15.48 -5.44
CA LEU A 193 17.89 15.11 -4.03
C LEU A 193 16.54 14.62 -3.50
N HIS A 194 15.46 15.34 -3.78
CA HIS A 194 14.11 14.94 -3.40
C HIS A 194 13.71 13.60 -4.02
N ALA A 195 13.90 13.46 -5.34
CA ALA A 195 13.61 12.21 -6.03
C ALA A 195 14.46 11.03 -5.51
N GLY A 196 15.70 11.31 -5.10
CA GLY A 196 16.60 10.34 -4.48
C GLY A 196 16.18 9.94 -3.07
N VAL A 197 15.79 10.89 -2.22
CA VAL A 197 15.26 10.60 -0.88
C VAL A 197 14.01 9.73 -0.96
N MET A 198 13.09 10.03 -1.88
CA MET A 198 11.91 9.19 -2.11
C MET A 198 12.29 7.80 -2.62
N GLY A 199 13.31 7.68 -3.46
CA GLY A 199 13.85 6.39 -3.92
C GLY A 199 14.42 5.56 -2.78
N ALA A 200 15.15 6.20 -1.86
CA ALA A 200 15.68 5.53 -0.66
C ALA A 200 14.57 5.01 0.26
N VAL A 201 13.48 5.76 0.43
CA VAL A 201 12.31 5.34 1.22
C VAL A 201 11.57 4.17 0.57
N ILE A 202 11.54 4.11 -0.76
CA ILE A 202 10.92 3.01 -1.51
C ILE A 202 11.83 1.77 -1.57
N ALA A 203 13.14 1.93 -1.41
CA ALA A 203 14.12 0.86 -1.57
C ALA A 203 13.82 -0.42 -0.76
N PRO A 204 13.37 -0.39 0.51
CA PRO A 204 13.01 -1.61 1.23
C PRO A 204 11.92 -2.45 0.53
N LEU A 205 11.03 -1.83 -0.25
CA LEU A 205 10.01 -2.53 -1.01
C LEU A 205 10.61 -3.39 -2.13
N THR A 206 11.85 -3.13 -2.56
CA THR A 206 12.53 -3.96 -3.57
C THR A 206 12.82 -5.37 -3.08
N LEU A 207 12.80 -5.59 -1.76
CA LEU A 207 12.94 -6.92 -1.15
C LEU A 207 11.72 -7.82 -1.38
N LEU A 208 10.55 -7.24 -1.70
CA LEU A 208 9.32 -7.99 -1.99
C LEU A 208 9.36 -8.74 -3.33
N GLY A 209 10.35 -8.43 -4.17
CA GLY A 209 10.66 -9.16 -5.40
C GLY A 209 10.54 -8.31 -6.67
N GLY A 210 11.55 -8.40 -7.54
CA GLY A 210 11.61 -7.66 -8.80
C GLY A 210 10.41 -7.86 -9.73
N PRO A 211 9.93 -9.10 -9.97
CA PRO A 211 8.76 -9.33 -10.83
C PRO A 211 7.47 -8.69 -10.28
N LEU A 212 7.33 -8.63 -8.96
CA LEU A 212 6.18 -7.99 -8.31
C LEU A 212 6.23 -6.48 -8.52
N MET A 213 7.39 -5.86 -8.32
CA MET A 213 7.58 -4.43 -8.55
C MET A 213 7.33 -4.04 -10.01
N MET A 214 7.80 -4.82 -10.98
CA MET A 214 7.56 -4.54 -12.39
C MET A 214 6.07 -4.57 -12.74
N ARG A 215 5.31 -5.53 -12.19
CA ARG A 215 3.84 -5.58 -12.37
C ARG A 215 3.17 -4.37 -11.72
N ALA A 216 3.56 -4.03 -10.49
CA ALA A 216 3.04 -2.87 -9.79
C ALA A 216 3.32 -1.57 -10.56
N ALA A 217 4.52 -1.45 -11.15
CA ALA A 217 4.92 -0.30 -11.96
C ALA A 217 4.05 -0.17 -13.22
N TRP A 218 3.82 -1.25 -13.96
CA TRP A 218 2.92 -1.23 -15.12
C TRP A 218 1.47 -0.91 -14.77
N TYR A 219 0.94 -1.46 -13.67
CA TYR A 219 -0.40 -1.11 -13.21
C TYR A 219 -0.49 0.34 -12.78
N THR A 220 0.53 0.86 -12.09
CA THR A 220 0.59 2.28 -11.71
C THR A 220 0.65 3.17 -12.94
N ALA A 221 1.46 2.82 -13.94
CA ALA A 221 1.54 3.57 -15.20
C ALA A 221 0.18 3.60 -15.92
N GLY A 222 -0.54 2.48 -15.94
CA GLY A 222 -1.90 2.40 -16.48
C GLY A 222 -2.90 3.27 -15.72
N ILE A 223 -2.88 3.23 -14.38
CA ILE A 223 -3.75 4.07 -13.53
C ILE A 223 -3.43 5.54 -13.72
N VAL A 224 -2.15 5.92 -13.65
CA VAL A 224 -1.72 7.31 -13.77
C VAL A 224 -2.01 7.87 -15.16
N GLY A 225 -1.73 7.11 -16.21
CA GLY A 225 -2.04 7.50 -17.59
C GLY A 225 -3.55 7.58 -17.84
N GLY A 226 -4.31 6.60 -17.37
CA GLY A 226 -5.77 6.57 -17.52
C GLY A 226 -6.44 7.73 -16.79
N LEU A 227 -6.12 7.94 -15.52
CA LEU A 227 -6.67 9.04 -14.73
C LEU A 227 -6.20 10.42 -15.22
N SER A 228 -4.95 10.56 -15.67
CA SER A 228 -4.50 11.79 -16.32
C SER A 228 -5.31 12.08 -17.58
N THR A 229 -5.65 11.05 -18.36
CA THR A 229 -6.51 11.20 -19.54
C THR A 229 -7.91 11.63 -19.15
N VAL A 230 -8.52 11.00 -18.13
CA VAL A 230 -9.83 11.44 -17.59
C VAL A 230 -9.77 12.89 -17.11
N ALA A 231 -8.70 13.30 -16.43
CA ALA A 231 -8.52 14.67 -15.94
C ALA A 231 -8.49 15.69 -17.09
N MET A 232 -7.88 15.30 -18.22
CA MET A 232 -7.87 16.09 -19.46
C MET A 232 -9.25 16.07 -20.13
N CYS A 233 -9.99 14.96 -20.12
CA CYS A 233 -11.33 14.91 -20.71
C CYS A 233 -12.36 15.71 -19.88
N ALA A 234 -12.25 15.69 -18.56
CA ALA A 234 -13.29 16.17 -17.67
C ALA A 234 -13.23 17.70 -17.42
N PRO A 235 -14.36 18.34 -17.11
CA PRO A 235 -14.41 19.77 -16.78
C PRO A 235 -13.58 20.07 -15.51
N SER A 236 -12.70 21.08 -15.59
CA SER A 236 -11.72 21.40 -14.54
C SER A 236 -12.31 22.02 -13.27
N GLU A 237 -13.49 22.63 -13.33
CA GLU A 237 -14.09 23.33 -12.18
C GLU A 237 -14.67 22.38 -11.12
N LYS A 238 -15.10 21.18 -11.51
CA LYS A 238 -15.75 20.24 -10.57
C LYS A 238 -14.77 19.58 -9.61
N PHE A 239 -13.60 19.13 -10.06
CA PHE A 239 -12.65 18.50 -9.15
C PHE A 239 -11.84 19.52 -8.36
N LEU A 240 -11.54 20.72 -8.90
CA LEU A 240 -10.87 21.77 -8.14
C LEU A 240 -11.65 22.20 -6.88
N ASN A 241 -12.98 22.19 -6.93
CA ASN A 241 -13.83 22.45 -5.77
C ASN A 241 -13.89 21.29 -4.76
N MET A 242 -13.38 20.11 -5.15
CA MET A 242 -13.35 18.90 -4.32
C MET A 242 -12.12 18.81 -3.41
N GLY A 243 -11.25 19.83 -3.40
CA GLY A 243 -10.05 19.86 -2.55
C GLY A 243 -10.35 19.76 -1.05
N GLY A 244 -11.49 20.30 -0.58
CA GLY A 244 -11.93 20.21 0.81
C GLY A 244 -12.20 18.76 1.26
N PRO A 245 -13.15 18.05 0.61
CA PRO A 245 -13.38 16.63 0.86
C PRO A 245 -12.13 15.75 0.70
N LEU A 246 -11.28 16.03 -0.29
CA LEU A 246 -10.01 15.31 -0.49
C LEU A 246 -9.07 15.48 0.70
N ALA A 247 -8.95 16.68 1.25
CA ALA A 247 -8.13 16.94 2.44
C ALA A 247 -8.65 16.20 3.68
N VAL A 248 -9.97 16.11 3.86
CA VAL A 248 -10.58 15.31 4.94
C VAL A 248 -10.24 13.83 4.76
N GLY A 249 -10.44 13.29 3.54
CA GLY A 249 -10.08 11.91 3.24
C GLY A 249 -8.59 11.62 3.44
N PHE A 250 -7.72 12.58 3.11
CA PHE A 250 -6.29 12.48 3.39
C PHE A 250 -6.00 12.39 4.88
N GLY A 251 -6.66 13.20 5.71
CA GLY A 251 -6.56 13.10 7.16
C GLY A 251 -6.94 11.71 7.68
N VAL A 252 -8.00 11.11 7.15
CA VAL A 252 -8.44 9.75 7.52
C VAL A 252 -7.40 8.70 7.11
N VAL A 253 -6.90 8.74 5.88
CA VAL A 253 -5.88 7.80 5.39
C VAL A 253 -4.58 7.96 6.16
N PHE A 254 -4.17 9.19 6.43
CA PHE A 254 -2.96 9.50 7.20
C PHE A 254 -3.08 9.01 8.65
N ALA A 255 -4.19 9.28 9.33
CA ALA A 255 -4.47 8.78 10.68
C ALA A 255 -4.50 7.23 10.69
N SER A 256 -5.05 6.61 9.66
CA SER A 256 -5.07 5.15 9.52
C SER A 256 -3.67 4.57 9.29
N SER A 257 -2.83 5.24 8.48
CA SER A 257 -1.42 4.87 8.29
C SER A 257 -0.64 4.96 9.60
N LEU A 258 -0.77 6.06 10.36
CA LEU A 258 -0.14 6.18 11.68
C LEU A 258 -0.67 5.14 12.67
N GLY A 259 -1.99 4.94 12.71
CA GLY A 259 -2.62 3.93 13.59
C GLY A 259 -2.13 2.51 13.30
N SER A 260 -1.89 2.18 12.03
CA SER A 260 -1.35 0.88 11.61
C SER A 260 0.11 0.64 12.06
N MET A 261 0.85 1.69 12.42
CA MET A 261 2.21 1.54 12.98
C MET A 261 2.18 1.12 14.46
N PHE A 262 1.13 1.45 15.19
CA PHE A 262 0.98 1.13 16.61
C PHE A 262 0.16 -0.14 16.87
N LEU A 263 -0.60 -0.60 15.87
CA LEU A 263 -1.54 -1.71 16.00
C LEU A 263 -1.12 -2.86 15.09
N PRO A 264 -1.05 -4.10 15.61
CA PRO A 264 -0.70 -5.24 14.80
C PRO A 264 -1.76 -5.48 13.72
N PRO A 265 -1.37 -5.73 12.45
CA PRO A 265 -2.31 -5.95 11.35
C PRO A 265 -3.12 -7.23 11.49
N THR A 266 -2.83 -8.07 12.50
CA THR A 266 -3.57 -9.29 12.83
C THR A 266 -4.80 -9.05 13.70
N SER A 267 -4.91 -7.88 14.34
CA SER A 267 -6.11 -7.48 15.08
C SER A 267 -7.21 -7.02 14.13
N ALA A 268 -8.49 -7.25 14.46
CA ALA A 268 -9.60 -6.80 13.61
C ALA A 268 -9.56 -5.28 13.35
N PHE A 269 -9.22 -4.50 14.38
CA PHE A 269 -9.08 -3.05 14.27
C PHE A 269 -7.84 -2.66 13.45
N GLY A 270 -6.70 -3.31 13.66
CA GLY A 270 -5.47 -3.07 12.89
C GLY A 270 -5.60 -3.45 11.42
N ALA A 271 -6.28 -4.56 11.11
CA ALA A 271 -6.61 -4.97 9.75
C ALA A 271 -7.54 -3.97 9.06
N GLY A 272 -8.50 -3.40 9.80
CA GLY A 272 -9.37 -2.32 9.32
C GLY A 272 -8.56 -1.07 8.96
N LEU A 273 -7.72 -0.58 9.88
CA LEU A 273 -6.86 0.59 9.63
C LEU A 273 -5.88 0.36 8.47
N TYR A 274 -5.28 -0.83 8.39
CA TYR A 274 -4.41 -1.20 7.29
C TYR A 274 -5.17 -1.19 5.95
N SER A 275 -6.39 -1.74 5.91
CA SER A 275 -7.22 -1.73 4.71
C SER A 275 -7.60 -0.32 4.28
N VAL A 276 -8.01 0.55 5.22
CA VAL A 276 -8.29 1.97 4.92
C VAL A 276 -7.04 2.67 4.41
N ALA A 277 -5.88 2.44 5.03
CA ALA A 277 -4.61 3.04 4.62
C ALA A 277 -4.18 2.61 3.21
N VAL A 278 -4.40 1.35 2.85
CA VAL A 278 -3.98 0.76 1.57
C VAL A 278 -5.03 0.94 0.48
N TYR A 279 -6.23 0.39 0.66
CA TYR A 279 -7.31 0.43 -0.33
C TYR A 279 -7.98 1.80 -0.40
N GLY A 280 -8.34 2.37 0.76
CA GLY A 280 -8.92 3.72 0.84
C GLY A 280 -7.92 4.77 0.36
N GLY A 281 -6.66 4.64 0.79
CA GLY A 281 -5.57 5.46 0.28
C GLY A 281 -5.40 5.38 -1.24
N LEU A 282 -5.47 4.18 -1.84
CA LEU A 282 -5.30 4.03 -3.29
C LEU A 282 -6.39 4.80 -4.07
N VAL A 283 -7.65 4.71 -3.63
CA VAL A 283 -8.76 5.48 -4.22
C VAL A 283 -8.55 6.98 -4.02
N LEU A 284 -8.17 7.38 -2.80
CA LEU A 284 -7.93 8.78 -2.47
C LEU A 284 -6.81 9.40 -3.31
N PHE A 285 -5.66 8.74 -3.41
CA PHE A 285 -4.53 9.22 -4.21
C PHE A 285 -4.83 9.18 -5.71
N SER A 286 -5.68 8.26 -6.17
CA SER A 286 -6.21 8.26 -7.53
C SER A 286 -7.06 9.51 -7.79
N MET A 287 -7.89 9.93 -6.83
CA MET A 287 -8.63 11.19 -6.94
C MET A 287 -7.73 12.42 -6.79
N PHE A 288 -6.71 12.39 -5.94
CA PHE A 288 -5.71 13.48 -5.85
C PHE A 288 -4.94 13.65 -7.15
N LEU A 289 -4.55 12.56 -7.79
CA LEU A 289 -3.89 12.62 -9.09
C LEU A 289 -4.77 13.36 -10.12
N LEU A 290 -6.07 13.03 -10.17
CA LEU A 290 -7.01 13.68 -11.06
C LEU A 290 -7.19 15.17 -10.72
N TYR A 291 -7.28 15.51 -9.43
CA TYR A 291 -7.30 16.89 -8.93
C TYR A 291 -6.04 17.67 -9.30
N ASP A 292 -4.85 17.10 -9.06
CA ASP A 292 -3.57 17.76 -9.27
C ASP A 292 -3.25 17.89 -10.76
N THR A 293 -3.65 16.93 -11.61
CA THR A 293 -3.59 17.08 -13.07
C THR A 293 -4.43 18.28 -13.53
N GLN A 294 -5.67 18.41 -13.06
CA GLN A 294 -6.50 19.56 -13.40
C GLN A 294 -5.95 20.88 -12.86
N LYS A 295 -5.38 20.86 -11.65
CA LYS A 295 -4.71 22.01 -11.04
C LYS A 295 -3.48 22.44 -11.85
N VAL A 296 -2.70 21.50 -12.39
CA VAL A 296 -1.58 21.79 -13.29
C VAL A 296 -2.07 22.43 -14.58
N ILE A 297 -3.13 21.90 -15.19
CA ILE A 297 -3.73 22.47 -16.41
C ILE A 297 -4.22 23.89 -16.15
N LYS A 298 -5.05 24.10 -15.12
CA LYS A 298 -5.58 25.42 -14.76
C LYS A 298 -4.45 26.39 -14.45
N ARG A 299 -3.41 25.95 -13.73
CA ARG A 299 -2.22 26.79 -13.49
C ARG A 299 -1.48 27.11 -14.78
N ALA A 300 -1.33 26.18 -15.71
CA ALA A 300 -0.68 26.43 -17.00
C ALA A 300 -1.44 27.48 -17.84
N GLU A 301 -2.78 27.46 -17.79
CA GLU A 301 -3.68 28.41 -18.45
C GLU A 301 -3.66 29.81 -17.80
N THR A 302 -3.86 29.88 -16.47
CA THR A 302 -4.07 31.15 -15.75
C THR A 302 -2.78 31.91 -15.46
N TYR A 303 -1.62 31.24 -15.55
CA TYR A 303 -0.36 31.89 -15.20
C TYR A 303 0.04 32.95 -16.24
N PRO A 304 0.26 34.21 -15.83
CA PRO A 304 0.48 35.32 -16.76
C PRO A 304 1.70 35.07 -17.65
N LEU A 305 1.58 35.46 -18.93
CA LEU A 305 2.67 35.36 -19.92
C LEU A 305 3.86 36.26 -19.58
N TYR A 306 3.59 37.42 -18.97
CA TYR A 306 4.57 38.43 -18.56
C TYR A 306 4.54 38.65 -17.03
N GLY A 307 4.55 37.55 -16.26
CA GLY A 307 4.71 37.62 -14.81
C GLY A 307 6.16 37.86 -14.40
N VAL A 308 6.38 38.51 -13.25
CA VAL A 308 7.70 38.73 -12.64
C VAL A 308 8.43 37.41 -12.35
N GLN A 309 7.68 36.30 -12.26
CA GLN A 309 8.24 34.97 -12.04
C GLN A 309 7.85 34.04 -13.18
N LYS A 310 8.81 33.27 -13.69
CA LYS A 310 8.56 32.25 -14.75
C LYS A 310 7.80 31.04 -14.19
N TYR A 311 6.97 30.41 -15.04
CA TYR A 311 6.28 29.16 -14.69
C TYR A 311 7.29 28.09 -14.26
N ASP A 312 7.10 27.51 -13.08
CA ASP A 312 7.97 26.50 -12.49
C ASP A 312 7.37 25.09 -12.70
N PRO A 313 7.83 24.34 -13.71
CA PRO A 313 7.31 23.02 -14.01
C PRO A 313 7.68 21.97 -12.94
N ILE A 314 8.78 22.17 -12.20
CA ILE A 314 9.25 21.25 -11.15
C ILE A 314 8.31 21.34 -9.94
N ASN A 315 7.93 22.55 -9.55
CA ASN A 315 6.96 22.73 -8.47
C ASN A 315 5.55 22.27 -8.87
N ALA A 316 5.18 22.42 -10.16
CA ALA A 316 3.90 21.96 -10.67
C ALA A 316 3.79 20.42 -10.72
N CYS A 317 4.86 19.71 -11.07
CA CYS A 317 4.85 18.24 -11.17
C CYS A 317 4.88 17.53 -9.81
N MET A 318 5.26 18.23 -8.73
CA MET A 318 5.49 17.65 -7.42
C MET A 318 4.26 16.94 -6.83
N GLY A 319 3.05 17.48 -7.05
CA GLY A 319 1.80 16.88 -6.58
C GLY A 319 1.53 15.54 -7.27
N ILE A 320 1.47 15.56 -8.61
CA ILE A 320 1.30 14.39 -9.48
C ILE A 320 2.35 13.30 -9.17
N TYR A 321 3.60 13.71 -8.94
CA TYR A 321 4.68 12.81 -8.55
C TYR A 321 4.43 12.11 -7.21
N MET A 322 4.05 12.86 -6.17
CA MET A 322 3.76 12.29 -4.85
C MET A 322 2.56 11.35 -4.88
N ASP A 323 1.49 11.71 -5.59
CA ASP A 323 0.33 10.84 -5.76
C ASP A 323 0.70 9.55 -6.48
N THR A 324 1.51 9.64 -7.54
CA THR A 324 2.01 8.48 -8.27
C THR A 324 2.81 7.54 -7.38
N LEU A 325 3.72 8.05 -6.54
CA LEU A 325 4.47 7.21 -5.61
C LEU A 325 3.56 6.58 -4.55
N ASN A 326 2.57 7.32 -4.05
CA ASN A 326 1.61 6.81 -3.07
C ASN A 326 0.72 5.71 -3.64
N ILE A 327 0.29 5.82 -4.90
CA ILE A 327 -0.42 4.79 -5.66
C ILE A 327 0.48 3.56 -5.84
N PHE A 328 1.73 3.77 -6.28
CA PHE A 328 2.70 2.69 -6.50
C PHE A 328 2.94 1.86 -5.25
N MET A 329 3.30 2.50 -4.14
CA MET A 329 3.56 1.80 -2.87
C MET A 329 2.35 0.98 -2.41
N ARG A 330 1.13 1.49 -2.61
CA ARG A 330 -0.11 0.79 -2.27
C ARG A 330 -0.39 -0.39 -3.18
N LEU A 331 -0.16 -0.25 -4.49
CA LEU A 331 -0.25 -1.37 -5.40
C LEU A 331 0.76 -2.47 -5.06
N VAL A 332 2.00 -2.09 -4.72
CA VAL A 332 3.02 -3.05 -4.24
C VAL A 332 2.51 -3.80 -3.00
N MET A 333 1.96 -3.09 -2.00
CA MET A 333 1.39 -3.71 -0.80
C MET A 333 0.21 -4.64 -1.11
N ILE A 334 -0.72 -4.23 -1.97
CA ILE A 334 -1.88 -5.06 -2.37
C ILE A 334 -1.43 -6.34 -3.10
N LEU A 335 -0.47 -6.21 -4.02
CA LEU A 335 0.06 -7.34 -4.78
C LEU A 335 0.88 -8.30 -3.90
N ALA A 336 1.63 -7.76 -2.94
CA ALA A 336 2.38 -8.56 -1.97
C ALA A 336 1.44 -9.38 -1.09
N ASN A 337 0.36 -8.79 -0.60
CA ASN A 337 -0.61 -9.46 0.26
C ASN A 337 -1.51 -10.43 -0.52
N GLY A 338 -1.83 -10.14 -1.79
CA GLY A 338 -2.65 -11.01 -2.64
C GLY A 338 -1.95 -12.24 -3.22
N GLY A 339 -0.61 -12.23 -3.30
CA GLY A 339 0.18 -13.34 -3.84
C GLY A 339 0.35 -14.54 -2.90
N GLY A 340 0.21 -14.33 -1.58
CA GLY A 340 0.40 -15.38 -0.57
C GLY A 340 -0.74 -16.39 -0.46
N GLY A 341 -1.95 -16.03 -0.91
CA GLY A 341 -3.15 -16.87 -0.75
C GLY A 341 -3.28 -18.03 -1.74
N LYS A 342 -2.47 -18.08 -2.81
CA LYS A 342 -2.48 -19.16 -3.82
C LYS A 342 -1.46 -20.29 -3.54
N ARG A 343 -0.76 -20.23 -2.41
CA ARG A 343 0.10 -21.33 -1.92
C ARG A 343 -0.48 -21.88 -0.62
N LYS A 344 -1.67 -22.48 -0.72
CA LYS A 344 -2.18 -23.48 0.22
C LYS A 344 -2.89 -24.55 -0.60
#